data_AF-A0A0L7MJY0-F1
#
_entry.id   AF-A0A0L7MJY0-F1
#
_cell.length_a   1.000
_cell.length_b   1.000
_cell.length_c   1.000
_cell.angle_alpha   90.00
_cell.angle_beta   90.00
_cell.angle_gamma   90.00
#
_symmetry.space_group_name_H-M   'P 1'
#
loop_
_entity.id
_entity.type
_entity.pdbx_description
1 polymer ?
#
loop_
_entity_poly.entity_id
_entity_poly.type
_entity_poly.pdbx_seq_one_letter_code
_entity_poly.pdbx_strand_id
1 'polypeptide(L)'
;MQVFVAGTGKLGSELLASLTSNQRQTILPWHSEPTSNERSIVIHAGSGRELQTISTFCSRTSSVLIELSTGSAIESVDVCFPVVLCPNTNILMLKFMHMLECSGSLFSGYDIQLTESHQASKKSVPGTAVAIANALSLSIDKIASVRDTAPQTGEFKIQEEHLGRHAFHQIRINDGSCQIAMESRVVGDAPYAHGVQQIVSAVIEQKLLNRVYSITEFIEKRWV
;
A
#
# COMPACT_ATOMS: atom_id res chain seq x y z
N MET A 1 9.36 21.67 -5.53
CA MET A 1 9.58 20.47 -6.38
C MET A 1 8.30 20.12 -7.11
N GLN A 2 8.37 19.80 -8.40
CA GLN A 2 7.19 19.37 -9.15
C GLN A 2 6.90 17.89 -8.87
N VAL A 3 5.62 17.56 -8.71
CA VAL A 3 5.13 16.19 -8.52
C VAL A 3 4.08 15.92 -9.60
N PHE A 4 4.43 15.07 -10.56
CA PHE A 4 3.54 14.71 -11.66
C PHE A 4 2.74 13.46 -11.33
N VAL A 5 1.44 13.45 -11.64
CA VAL A 5 0.59 12.26 -11.50
C VAL A 5 0.24 11.73 -12.90
N ALA A 6 0.71 10.53 -13.21
CA ALA A 6 0.45 9.82 -14.46
C ALA A 6 -0.59 8.71 -14.26
N GLY A 7 -1.67 8.79 -15.03
CA GLY A 7 -2.77 7.83 -14.99
C GLY A 7 -4.12 8.53 -15.07
N THR A 8 -4.98 8.05 -15.97
CA THR A 8 -6.33 8.62 -16.21
C THR A 8 -7.45 7.80 -15.57
N GLY A 9 -7.11 6.72 -14.86
CA GLY A 9 -8.06 5.90 -14.13
C GLY A 9 -8.51 6.53 -12.81
N LYS A 10 -9.43 5.86 -12.11
CA LYS A 10 -10.02 6.33 -10.84
C LYS A 10 -8.95 6.79 -9.82
N LEU A 11 -7.91 5.98 -9.61
CA LEU A 11 -6.83 6.30 -8.66
C LEU A 11 -6.06 7.56 -9.07
N GLY A 12 -5.67 7.68 -10.34
CA GLY A 12 -4.96 8.87 -10.82
C GLY A 12 -5.78 10.16 -10.64
N SER A 13 -7.08 10.11 -10.97
CA SER A 13 -8.00 11.23 -10.76
C SER A 13 -8.19 11.57 -9.27
N GLU A 14 -8.30 10.56 -8.41
CA GLU A 14 -8.44 10.73 -6.96
C GLU A 14 -7.18 11.37 -6.35
N LEU A 15 -5.99 10.93 -6.77
CA LEU A 15 -4.71 11.50 -6.34
C LEU A 15 -4.57 12.95 -6.77
N LEU A 16 -4.93 13.29 -8.01
CA LEU A 16 -4.91 14.68 -8.47
C LEU A 16 -5.87 15.59 -7.69
N ALA A 17 -7.03 15.06 -7.28
CA ALA A 17 -8.01 15.82 -6.49
C ALA A 17 -7.62 15.97 -5.01
N SER A 18 -6.90 14.98 -4.45
CA SER A 18 -6.69 14.85 -3.01
C SER A 18 -5.28 15.21 -2.53
N LEU A 19 -4.26 15.10 -3.39
CA LEU A 19 -2.89 15.52 -3.05
C LEU A 19 -2.81 17.03 -2.96
N THR A 20 -2.10 17.53 -1.95
CA THR A 20 -2.08 18.97 -1.65
C THR A 20 -0.80 19.61 -2.15
N SER A 21 -0.93 20.70 -2.91
CA SER A 21 0.21 21.57 -3.22
C SER A 21 0.54 22.42 -2.00
N ASN A 22 1.83 22.69 -1.78
CA ASN A 22 2.31 23.56 -0.70
C ASN A 22 3.62 24.24 -1.11
N GLN A 23 4.31 24.92 -0.19
CA GLN A 23 5.55 25.63 -0.51
C GLN A 23 6.69 24.71 -0.99
N ARG A 24 6.69 23.42 -0.63
CA ARG A 24 7.72 22.45 -1.02
C ARG A 24 7.36 21.70 -2.30
N GLN A 25 6.07 21.52 -2.61
CA GLN A 25 5.62 20.71 -3.73
C GLN A 25 4.45 21.30 -4.52
N THR A 26 4.45 21.10 -5.83
CA THR A 26 3.35 21.45 -6.72
C THR A 26 2.88 20.20 -7.45
N ILE A 27 1.60 19.85 -7.29
CA ILE A 27 0.99 18.68 -7.92
C ILE A 27 0.50 19.05 -9.31
N LEU A 28 0.91 18.29 -10.33
CA LEU A 28 0.56 18.52 -11.73
C LEU A 28 0.14 17.21 -12.41
N PRO A 29 -0.80 17.22 -13.35
CA PRO A 29 -1.09 16.05 -14.18
C PRO A 29 0.04 15.78 -15.18
N TRP A 30 0.33 14.50 -15.43
CA TRP A 30 1.18 14.08 -16.55
C TRP A 30 0.32 13.88 -17.80
N HIS A 31 0.33 14.87 -18.70
CA HIS A 31 -0.34 14.77 -20.01
C HIS A 31 0.64 14.35 -21.12
N SER A 32 1.85 14.87 -21.06
CA SER A 32 2.96 14.60 -21.97
C SER A 32 4.27 14.82 -21.21
N GLU A 33 5.39 14.36 -21.77
CA GLU A 33 6.69 14.54 -21.14
C GLU A 33 6.99 16.03 -20.89
N PRO A 34 7.29 16.43 -19.63
CA PRO A 34 7.64 17.81 -19.32
C PRO A 34 8.91 18.25 -20.06
N THR A 35 8.89 19.46 -20.62
CA THR A 35 10.05 20.09 -21.25
C THR A 35 11.10 20.55 -20.23
N SER A 36 10.74 20.62 -18.95
CA SER A 36 11.66 20.96 -17.87
C SER A 36 12.81 19.94 -17.74
N ASN A 37 13.97 20.44 -17.33
CA ASN A 37 15.13 19.63 -16.94
C ASN A 37 15.29 19.55 -15.41
N GLU A 38 14.33 20.06 -14.66
CA GLU A 38 14.38 20.06 -13.19
C GLU A 38 14.05 18.69 -12.60
N ARG A 39 14.77 18.34 -11.53
CA ARG A 39 14.47 17.17 -10.72
C ARG A 39 13.06 17.27 -10.15
N SER A 40 12.30 16.20 -10.34
CA SER A 40 10.88 16.09 -10.00
C SER A 40 10.57 14.74 -9.36
N ILE A 41 9.30 14.56 -8.97
CA ILE A 41 8.73 13.26 -8.61
C ILE A 41 7.65 12.94 -9.63
N VAL A 42 7.58 11.69 -10.09
CA VAL A 42 6.48 11.20 -10.94
C VAL A 42 5.79 10.06 -10.20
N ILE A 43 4.49 10.18 -9.98
CA ILE A 43 3.63 9.14 -9.42
C ILE A 43 2.92 8.46 -10.59
N HIS A 44 3.17 7.18 -10.80
CA HIS A 44 2.47 6.38 -11.79
C HIS A 44 1.36 5.57 -11.12
N ALA A 45 0.12 5.84 -11.54
CA ALA A 45 -1.11 5.18 -11.13
C ALA A 45 -1.88 4.71 -12.37
N GLY A 46 -1.16 4.08 -13.30
CA GLY A 46 -1.63 3.82 -14.66
C GLY A 46 -1.46 2.37 -15.11
N SER A 47 -1.91 2.11 -16.34
CA SER A 47 -1.81 0.79 -16.99
C SER A 47 -0.39 0.41 -17.44
N GLY A 48 0.60 1.29 -17.26
CA GLY A 48 1.99 1.09 -17.72
C GLY A 48 2.31 1.72 -19.08
N ARG A 49 1.32 2.24 -19.81
CA ARG A 49 1.51 2.88 -21.13
C ARG A 49 2.46 4.07 -21.07
N GLU A 50 2.47 4.79 -19.95
CA GLU A 50 3.29 5.97 -19.72
C GLU A 50 4.69 5.63 -19.18
N LEU A 51 4.98 4.38 -18.80
CA LEU A 51 6.20 4.03 -18.08
C LEU A 51 7.48 4.28 -18.89
N GLN A 52 7.45 4.06 -20.21
CA GLN A 52 8.64 4.27 -21.04
C GLN A 52 9.02 5.76 -21.09
N THR A 53 8.04 6.65 -21.27
CA THR A 53 8.27 8.10 -21.32
C THR A 53 8.64 8.64 -19.94
N ILE A 54 7.98 8.16 -18.89
CA ILE A 54 8.34 8.49 -17.50
C ILE A 54 9.77 8.05 -17.18
N SER A 55 10.16 6.84 -17.55
CA SER A 55 11.51 6.33 -17.28
C SER A 55 12.58 7.14 -18.01
N THR A 56 12.31 7.53 -19.25
CA THR A 56 13.20 8.39 -20.05
C THR A 56 13.37 9.76 -19.38
N PHE A 57 12.26 10.37 -18.96
CA PHE A 57 12.26 11.64 -18.22
C PHE A 57 13.04 11.54 -16.90
N CYS A 58 12.77 10.50 -16.09
CA CYS A 58 13.43 10.32 -14.80
C CYS A 58 14.93 10.08 -14.94
N SER A 59 15.34 9.31 -15.94
CA SER A 59 16.76 9.10 -16.28
C SER A 59 17.46 10.42 -16.64
N ARG A 60 16.83 11.23 -17.49
CA ARG A 60 17.38 12.52 -17.95
C ARG A 60 17.48 13.56 -16.83
N THR A 61 16.51 13.60 -15.92
CA THR A 61 16.36 14.68 -14.92
C THR A 61 16.78 14.26 -13.50
N SER A 62 17.24 13.02 -13.31
CA SER A 62 17.47 12.42 -11.99
C SER A 62 16.22 12.49 -11.08
N SER A 63 15.04 12.42 -11.69
CA SER A 63 13.75 12.41 -10.98
C SER A 63 13.45 11.05 -10.36
N VAL A 64 12.55 11.04 -9.38
CA VAL A 64 12.12 9.82 -8.69
C VAL A 64 10.79 9.36 -9.25
N LEU A 65 10.66 8.07 -9.53
CA LEU A 65 9.38 7.43 -9.85
C LEU A 65 8.79 6.77 -8.61
N ILE A 66 7.53 7.05 -8.31
CA ILE A 66 6.69 6.33 -7.35
C ILE A 66 5.71 5.49 -8.15
N GLU A 67 5.85 4.17 -8.11
CA GLU A 67 5.05 3.21 -8.88
C GLU A 67 3.96 2.58 -7.99
N LEU A 68 2.69 2.87 -8.31
CA LEU A 68 1.53 2.39 -7.57
C LEU A 68 0.86 1.17 -8.21
N SER A 69 1.26 0.79 -9.42
CA SER A 69 0.65 -0.34 -10.13
C SER A 69 1.27 -1.66 -9.69
N THR A 70 0.42 -2.65 -9.41
CA THR A 70 0.83 -4.02 -9.08
C THR A 70 1.39 -4.75 -10.30
N GLY A 71 2.53 -5.43 -10.15
CA GLY A 71 3.12 -6.23 -11.23
C GLY A 71 3.68 -5.35 -12.35
N SER A 72 4.23 -4.19 -11.99
CA SER A 72 4.76 -3.24 -12.95
C SER A 72 5.99 -3.81 -13.65
N ALA A 73 6.14 -3.50 -14.94
CA ALA A 73 7.31 -3.92 -15.71
C ALA A 73 8.63 -3.37 -15.12
N ILE A 74 8.58 -2.27 -14.37
CA ILE A 74 9.76 -1.65 -13.76
C ILE A 74 10.29 -2.40 -12.54
N GLU A 75 9.54 -3.37 -11.99
CA GLU A 75 9.95 -4.15 -10.82
C GLU A 75 11.20 -5.02 -11.09
N SER A 76 11.40 -5.42 -12.35
CA SER A 76 12.45 -6.37 -12.76
C SER A 76 13.50 -5.75 -13.68
N VAL A 77 13.61 -4.41 -13.70
CA VAL A 77 14.50 -3.68 -14.62
C VAL A 77 15.59 -2.96 -13.84
N ASP A 78 16.82 -3.01 -14.34
CA ASP A 78 17.90 -2.16 -13.86
C ASP A 78 17.63 -0.70 -14.26
N VAL A 79 17.42 0.15 -13.26
CA VAL A 79 17.08 1.56 -13.43
C VAL A 79 18.28 2.45 -13.08
N CYS A 80 18.51 3.50 -13.87
CA CYS A 80 19.54 4.50 -13.61
C CYS A 80 19.01 5.73 -12.85
N PHE A 81 17.83 5.62 -12.23
CA PHE A 81 17.17 6.64 -11.40
C PHE A 81 16.43 5.96 -10.24
N PRO A 82 16.04 6.70 -9.19
CA PRO A 82 15.35 6.09 -8.05
C PRO A 82 13.89 5.72 -8.37
N VAL A 83 13.49 4.51 -7.98
CA VAL A 83 12.11 4.01 -8.09
C VAL A 83 11.61 3.55 -6.73
N VAL A 84 10.42 3.94 -6.32
CA VAL A 84 9.75 3.45 -5.12
C VAL A 84 8.52 2.64 -5.54
N LEU A 85 8.57 1.33 -5.32
CA LEU A 85 7.45 0.42 -5.55
C LEU A 85 6.52 0.45 -4.33
N CYS A 86 5.29 0.91 -4.52
CA CYS A 86 4.28 0.97 -3.47
C CYS A 86 2.87 0.68 -4.02
N PRO A 87 2.62 -0.57 -4.47
CA PRO A 87 1.31 -0.99 -4.97
C PRO A 87 0.19 -0.92 -3.92
N ASN A 88 0.57 -0.88 -2.64
CA ASN A 88 -0.30 -0.53 -1.53
C ASN A 88 0.26 0.72 -0.87
N THR A 89 -0.57 1.72 -0.62
CA THR A 89 -0.18 2.95 0.07
C THR A 89 -0.93 3.16 1.39
N ASN A 90 -1.63 2.14 1.90
CA ASN A 90 -2.15 2.19 3.27
C ASN A 90 -0.99 2.00 4.27
N ILE A 91 -0.28 3.09 4.56
CA ILE A 91 0.94 3.09 5.39
C ILE A 91 0.70 2.47 6.77
N LEU A 92 -0.44 2.77 7.42
CA LEU A 92 -0.77 2.19 8.72
C LEU A 92 -0.88 0.67 8.63
N MET A 93 -1.59 0.16 7.62
CA MET A 93 -1.70 -1.28 7.41
C MET A 93 -0.34 -1.90 7.09
N LEU A 94 0.48 -1.25 6.26
CA LEU A 94 1.82 -1.76 5.93
C LEU A 94 2.74 -1.82 7.16
N LYS A 95 2.67 -0.83 8.07
CA LYS A 95 3.39 -0.87 9.36
C LYS A 95 2.95 -2.04 10.23
N PHE A 96 1.64 -2.29 10.28
CA PHE A 96 1.10 -3.44 10.99
C PHE A 96 1.59 -4.76 10.38
N MET A 97 1.55 -4.89 9.05
CA MET A 97 2.05 -6.06 8.34
C MET A 97 3.54 -6.28 8.58
N HIS A 98 4.35 -5.22 8.56
CA HIS A 98 5.78 -5.31 8.83
C HIS A 98 6.08 -5.71 10.28
N MET A 99 5.33 -5.16 11.25
CA MET A 99 5.43 -5.57 12.65
C MET A 99 5.17 -7.07 12.83
N LEU A 100 4.14 -7.60 12.16
CA LEU A 100 3.84 -9.03 12.15
C LEU A 100 4.94 -9.83 11.43
N GLU A 101 5.43 -9.38 10.29
CA GLU A 101 6.51 -10.04 9.56
C GLU A 101 7.77 -10.20 10.41
N CYS A 102 8.15 -9.17 11.18
CA CYS A 102 9.33 -9.22 12.04
C CYS A 102 9.14 -10.03 13.32
N SER A 103 7.92 -10.03 13.90
CA SER A 103 7.70 -10.50 15.27
C SER A 103 6.66 -11.61 15.42
N GLY A 104 5.89 -11.91 14.38
CA GLY A 104 4.76 -12.82 14.42
C GLY A 104 5.15 -14.24 14.78
N SER A 105 6.32 -14.69 14.33
CA SER A 105 6.85 -16.02 14.63
C SER A 105 7.19 -16.22 16.12
N LEU A 106 7.31 -15.14 16.91
CA LEU A 106 7.50 -15.24 18.37
C LEU A 106 6.30 -15.88 19.07
N PHE A 107 5.12 -15.88 18.44
CA PHE A 107 3.91 -16.52 18.95
C PHE A 107 3.75 -17.99 18.50
N SER A 108 4.79 -18.60 17.92
CA SER A 108 4.75 -20.01 17.52
C SER A 108 4.44 -20.92 18.72
N GLY A 109 3.45 -21.80 18.56
CA GLY A 109 3.02 -22.74 19.59
C GLY A 109 1.87 -22.26 20.50
N TYR A 110 1.45 -20.99 20.39
CA TYR A 110 0.22 -20.51 21.01
C TYR A 110 -1.02 -20.95 20.22
N ASP A 111 -2.20 -20.90 20.86
CA ASP A 111 -3.48 -21.02 20.15
C ASP A 111 -3.77 -19.71 19.42
N ILE A 112 -3.70 -19.74 18.08
CA ILE A 112 -3.91 -18.56 17.26
C ILE A 112 -5.10 -18.76 16.32
N GLN A 113 -6.01 -17.80 16.35
CA GLN A 113 -7.14 -17.70 15.43
C GLN A 113 -6.93 -16.48 14.52
N LEU A 114 -7.08 -16.69 13.22
CA LEU A 114 -7.03 -15.63 12.22
C LEU A 114 -8.34 -15.62 11.43
N THR A 115 -9.07 -14.52 11.56
CA THR A 115 -10.34 -14.29 10.87
C THR A 115 -10.20 -13.11 9.93
N GLU A 116 -10.74 -13.21 8.72
CA GLU A 116 -10.84 -12.09 7.79
C GLU A 116 -12.26 -11.94 7.26
N SER A 117 -12.66 -10.70 6.96
CA SER A 117 -13.95 -10.40 6.35
C SER A 117 -13.82 -9.41 5.21
N HIS A 118 -14.51 -9.71 4.10
CA HIS A 118 -14.61 -8.94 2.87
C HIS A 118 -16.05 -9.03 2.31
N GLN A 119 -16.35 -8.28 1.25
CA GLN A 119 -17.63 -8.33 0.55
C GLN A 119 -17.96 -9.76 0.05
N ALA A 120 -19.24 -10.12 0.03
CA ALA A 120 -19.72 -11.47 -0.30
C ALA A 120 -19.24 -12.01 -1.66
N SER A 121 -19.00 -11.14 -2.65
CA SER A 121 -18.50 -11.53 -3.97
C SER A 121 -17.03 -11.95 -3.99
N LYS A 122 -16.25 -11.69 -2.92
CA LYS A 122 -14.83 -12.02 -2.83
C LYS A 122 -14.63 -13.49 -2.45
N LYS A 123 -14.44 -14.34 -3.47
CA LYS A 123 -14.27 -15.80 -3.28
C LYS A 123 -12.87 -16.23 -2.87
N SER A 124 -11.84 -15.47 -3.25
CA SER A 124 -10.45 -15.78 -2.90
C SER A 124 -10.10 -15.26 -1.51
N VAL A 125 -9.27 -16.00 -0.77
CA VAL A 125 -8.63 -15.48 0.45
C VAL A 125 -7.80 -14.23 0.08
N PRO A 126 -7.93 -13.11 0.80
CA PRO A 126 -7.14 -11.92 0.54
C PRO A 126 -5.64 -12.18 0.76
N GLY A 127 -4.78 -11.66 -0.13
CA GLY A 127 -3.32 -11.81 0.00
C GLY A 127 -2.78 -11.28 1.33
N THR A 128 -3.40 -10.22 1.87
CA THR A 128 -3.07 -9.69 3.20
C THR A 128 -3.30 -10.71 4.31
N ALA A 129 -4.42 -11.45 4.28
CA ALA A 129 -4.70 -12.49 5.27
C ALA A 129 -3.69 -13.65 5.17
N VAL A 130 -3.29 -14.02 3.94
CA VAL A 130 -2.23 -15.02 3.70
C VAL A 130 -0.90 -14.54 4.27
N ALA A 131 -0.53 -13.27 4.04
CA ALA A 131 0.70 -12.70 4.58
C ALA A 131 0.69 -12.65 6.12
N ILE A 132 -0.45 -12.32 6.75
CA ILE A 132 -0.62 -12.39 8.21
C ILE A 132 -0.44 -13.84 8.71
N ALA A 133 -1.07 -14.82 8.06
CA ALA A 133 -0.94 -16.23 8.43
C ALA A 133 0.51 -16.69 8.36
N ASN A 134 1.21 -16.40 7.26
CA ASN A 134 2.62 -16.74 7.09
C ASN A 134 3.50 -16.10 8.16
N ALA A 135 3.29 -14.81 8.46
CA ALA A 135 4.03 -14.10 9.50
C ALA A 135 3.83 -14.72 10.90
N LEU A 136 2.65 -15.27 11.17
CA LEU A 136 2.32 -15.99 12.41
C LEU A 136 2.66 -17.49 12.36
N SER A 137 3.31 -17.97 11.29
CA SER A 137 3.58 -19.41 11.06
C SER A 137 2.31 -20.29 11.10
N LEU A 138 1.17 -19.72 10.69
CA LEU A 138 -0.10 -20.42 10.57
C LEU A 138 -0.31 -20.96 9.16
N SER A 139 -0.91 -22.14 9.10
CA SER A 139 -1.32 -22.71 7.82
C SER A 139 -2.48 -21.93 7.22
N ILE A 140 -2.45 -21.74 5.89
CA ILE A 140 -3.43 -20.91 5.16
C ILE A 140 -4.86 -21.46 5.29
N ASP A 141 -5.04 -22.78 5.44
CA ASP A 141 -6.35 -23.42 5.66
C ASP A 141 -6.97 -23.06 7.02
N LYS A 142 -6.21 -22.48 7.94
CA LYS A 142 -6.70 -22.00 9.25
C LYS A 142 -7.28 -20.59 9.20
N ILE A 143 -7.20 -19.92 8.06
CA ILE A 143 -7.82 -18.59 7.87
C ILE A 143 -9.34 -18.76 7.81
N ALA A 144 -10.05 -18.16 8.77
CA ALA A 144 -11.51 -18.12 8.76
C ALA A 144 -12.00 -16.95 7.89
N SER A 145 -12.46 -17.25 6.67
CA SER A 145 -13.06 -16.27 5.77
C SER A 145 -14.55 -16.08 6.06
N VAL A 146 -14.94 -14.87 6.44
CA VAL A 146 -16.35 -14.52 6.69
C VAL A 146 -16.90 -13.66 5.56
N ARG A 147 -18.05 -14.09 5.01
CA ARG A 147 -18.77 -13.43 3.91
C ARG A 147 -20.24 -13.18 4.21
N ASP A 148 -20.78 -13.87 5.22
CA ASP A 148 -22.16 -13.70 5.65
C ASP A 148 -22.35 -12.35 6.33
N THR A 149 -23.42 -11.65 5.96
CA THR A 149 -23.66 -10.29 6.47
C THR A 149 -23.99 -10.28 7.96
N ALA A 150 -24.61 -11.34 8.49
CA ALA A 150 -24.99 -11.44 9.90
C ALA A 150 -23.79 -11.35 10.87
N PRO A 151 -22.71 -12.16 10.74
CA PRO A 151 -21.51 -11.97 11.55
C PRO A 151 -20.77 -10.66 11.22
N GLN A 152 -20.81 -10.19 9.96
CA GLN A 152 -20.16 -8.93 9.58
C GLN A 152 -20.73 -7.72 10.32
N THR A 153 -22.06 -7.58 10.37
CA THR A 153 -22.73 -6.47 11.06
C THR A 153 -22.84 -6.72 12.56
N GLY A 154 -23.14 -7.96 12.95
CA GLY A 154 -23.39 -8.37 14.33
C GLY A 154 -22.12 -8.44 15.17
N GLU A 155 -21.18 -9.30 14.79
CA GLU A 155 -19.93 -9.55 15.53
C GLU A 155 -18.87 -8.51 15.17
N PHE A 156 -18.59 -8.32 13.88
CA PHE A 156 -17.51 -7.44 13.45
C PHE A 156 -17.92 -5.98 13.39
N LYS A 157 -19.19 -5.64 13.62
CA LYS A 157 -19.69 -4.24 13.63
C LYS A 157 -19.33 -3.47 12.36
N ILE A 158 -19.27 -4.14 11.21
CA ILE A 158 -19.11 -3.49 9.91
C ILE A 158 -20.43 -2.80 9.58
N GLN A 159 -20.40 -1.49 9.38
CA GLN A 159 -21.59 -0.72 9.04
C GLN A 159 -22.14 -1.14 7.67
N GLU A 160 -23.46 -1.08 7.49
CA GLU A 160 -24.12 -1.53 6.26
C GLU A 160 -23.56 -0.85 5.01
N GLU A 161 -23.26 0.45 5.09
CA GLU A 161 -22.64 1.25 4.03
C GLU A 161 -21.24 0.78 3.61
N HIS A 162 -20.55 -0.03 4.42
CA HIS A 162 -19.21 -0.55 4.14
C HIS A 162 -19.21 -2.02 3.73
N LEU A 163 -20.35 -2.73 3.80
CA LEU A 163 -20.41 -4.15 3.43
C LEU A 163 -19.97 -4.41 1.99
N GLY A 164 -20.27 -3.49 1.07
CA GLY A 164 -19.84 -3.58 -0.33
C GLY A 164 -18.34 -3.36 -0.55
N ARG A 165 -17.64 -2.74 0.41
CA ARG A 165 -16.21 -2.42 0.29
C ARG A 165 -15.58 -2.22 1.68
N HIS A 166 -15.10 -3.31 2.24
CA HIS A 166 -14.31 -3.32 3.47
C HIS A 166 -13.19 -4.37 3.38
N ALA A 167 -12.18 -4.20 4.23
CA ALA A 167 -11.23 -5.24 4.57
C ALA A 167 -11.05 -5.26 6.09
N PHE A 168 -11.39 -6.39 6.70
CA PHE A 168 -11.24 -6.63 8.13
C PHE A 168 -10.35 -7.84 8.37
N HIS A 169 -9.46 -7.74 9.36
CA HIS A 169 -8.68 -8.88 9.85
C HIS A 169 -8.63 -8.83 11.37
N GLN A 170 -8.79 -9.97 12.01
CA GLN A 170 -8.67 -10.15 13.45
C GLN A 170 -7.73 -11.32 13.74
N ILE A 171 -6.75 -11.07 14.60
CA ILE A 171 -5.85 -12.08 15.16
C ILE A 171 -6.20 -12.20 16.64
N ARG A 172 -6.45 -13.42 17.12
CA ARG A 172 -6.55 -13.74 18.54
C ARG A 172 -5.49 -14.77 18.91
N ILE A 173 -4.69 -14.49 19.94
CA ILE A 173 -3.63 -15.36 20.45
C ILE A 173 -3.95 -15.68 21.91
N ASN A 174 -3.89 -16.95 22.31
CA ASN A 174 -4.32 -17.42 23.62
C ASN A 174 -3.37 -18.47 24.21
N ASP A 175 -3.16 -18.44 25.53
CA ASP A 175 -2.45 -19.48 26.31
C ASP A 175 -3.30 -20.12 27.44
N GLY A 176 -4.60 -19.80 27.46
CA GLY A 176 -5.58 -20.19 28.47
C GLY A 176 -5.77 -19.14 29.56
N SER A 177 -4.71 -18.46 29.96
CA SER A 177 -4.74 -17.45 31.04
C SER A 177 -4.69 -16.01 30.53
N CYS A 178 -4.14 -15.81 29.34
CA CYS A 178 -3.96 -14.53 28.67
C CYS A 178 -4.51 -14.60 27.25
N GLN A 179 -5.18 -13.53 26.83
CA GLN A 179 -5.61 -13.34 25.45
C GLN A 179 -5.10 -12.02 24.90
N ILE A 180 -4.50 -12.06 23.72
CA ILE A 180 -4.14 -10.90 22.92
C ILE A 180 -5.04 -10.86 21.68
N ALA A 181 -5.61 -9.69 21.40
CA ALA A 181 -6.41 -9.47 20.19
C ALA A 181 -5.90 -8.25 19.42
N MET A 182 -5.75 -8.40 18.10
CA MET A 182 -5.36 -7.32 17.18
C MET A 182 -6.35 -7.27 16.03
N GLU A 183 -6.77 -6.06 15.66
CA GLU A 183 -7.73 -5.85 14.57
C GLU A 183 -7.25 -4.79 13.58
N SER A 184 -7.46 -5.05 12.30
CA SER A 184 -7.36 -4.06 11.23
C SER A 184 -8.71 -3.87 10.57
N ARG A 185 -9.09 -2.61 10.34
CA ARG A 185 -10.37 -2.20 9.77
C ARG A 185 -10.11 -1.16 8.69
N VAL A 186 -10.38 -1.52 7.44
CA VAL A 186 -10.30 -0.62 6.29
C VAL A 186 -11.68 -0.51 5.66
N VAL A 187 -12.20 0.71 5.62
CA VAL A 187 -13.53 1.04 5.10
C VAL A 187 -13.44 2.24 4.14
N GLY A 188 -14.42 2.37 3.24
CA GLY A 188 -14.56 3.54 2.36
C GLY A 188 -13.59 3.59 1.17
N ASP A 189 -13.44 4.78 0.60
CA ASP A 189 -12.36 5.07 -0.35
C ASP A 189 -11.04 5.02 0.43
N ALA A 190 -10.27 3.96 0.20
CA ALA A 190 -9.06 3.64 0.95
C ALA A 190 -8.09 4.84 0.97
N PRO A 191 -7.28 5.01 2.03
CA PRO A 191 -6.48 6.21 2.31
C PRO A 191 -5.25 6.35 1.39
N TYR A 192 -5.41 6.05 0.10
CA TYR A 192 -4.32 5.97 -0.85
C TYR A 192 -3.64 7.33 -1.03
N ALA A 193 -4.42 8.41 -1.13
CA ALA A 193 -3.89 9.76 -1.27
C ALA A 193 -3.07 10.19 -0.05
N HIS A 194 -3.53 9.88 1.17
CA HIS A 194 -2.80 10.22 2.39
C HIS A 194 -1.46 9.48 2.46
N GLY A 195 -1.45 8.18 2.13
CA GLY A 195 -0.20 7.42 2.08
C GLY A 195 0.75 7.88 0.99
N VAL A 196 0.24 8.17 -0.21
CA VAL A 196 1.05 8.75 -1.30
C VAL A 196 1.65 10.08 -0.87
N GLN A 197 0.90 10.94 -0.17
CA GLN A 197 1.42 12.19 0.36
C GLN A 197 2.57 11.98 1.35
N GLN A 198 2.50 10.97 2.23
CA GLN A 198 3.62 10.61 3.12
C GLN A 198 4.85 10.13 2.33
N ILE A 199 4.65 9.27 1.33
CA ILE A 199 5.74 8.76 0.48
C ILE A 199 6.40 9.90 -0.28
N VAL A 200 5.62 10.82 -0.87
CA VAL A 200 6.15 12.01 -1.55
C VAL A 200 7.01 12.82 -0.59
N SER A 201 6.50 13.14 0.60
CA SER A 201 7.27 13.87 1.62
C SER A 201 8.58 13.17 1.97
N ALA A 202 8.56 11.86 2.17
CA ALA A 202 9.76 11.07 2.40
C ALA A 202 10.75 11.18 1.22
N VAL A 203 10.28 11.07 -0.02
CA VAL A 203 11.13 11.24 -1.22
C VAL A 203 11.75 12.65 -1.29
N ILE A 204 11.04 13.70 -0.85
CA ILE A 204 11.59 15.07 -0.79
C ILE A 204 12.73 15.14 0.23
N GLU A 205 12.55 14.51 1.39
CA GLU A 205 13.47 14.62 2.52
C GLU A 205 14.68 13.69 2.42
N GLN A 206 14.56 12.59 1.66
CA GLN A 206 15.60 11.56 1.56
C GLN A 206 16.43 11.68 0.28
N LYS A 207 17.73 11.41 0.41
CA LYS A 207 18.63 11.26 -0.75
C LYS A 207 18.64 9.80 -1.21
N LEU A 208 17.74 9.47 -2.14
CA LEU A 208 17.66 8.13 -2.72
C LEU A 208 18.79 7.88 -3.74
N LEU A 209 19.26 6.63 -3.77
CA LEU A 209 20.19 6.11 -4.77
C LEU A 209 19.43 5.67 -6.02
N ASN A 210 20.13 5.51 -7.14
CA ASN A 210 19.55 5.03 -8.39
C ASN A 210 19.34 3.52 -8.33
N ARG A 211 18.22 3.12 -7.74
CA ARG A 211 17.77 1.73 -7.65
C ARG A 211 16.27 1.67 -7.35
N VAL A 212 15.76 0.46 -7.37
CA VAL A 212 14.42 0.15 -6.90
C VAL A 212 14.40 0.03 -5.37
N TYR A 213 13.40 0.64 -4.75
CA TYR A 213 13.06 0.58 -3.33
C TYR A 213 11.69 -0.09 -3.18
N SER A 214 11.57 -1.00 -2.22
CA SER A 214 10.25 -1.42 -1.72
C SER A 214 9.74 -0.39 -0.72
N ILE A 215 8.43 -0.17 -0.68
CA ILE A 215 7.79 0.61 0.40
C ILE A 215 8.11 0.06 1.80
N THR A 216 8.37 -1.23 1.94
CA THR A 216 8.80 -1.84 3.21
C THR A 216 10.11 -1.24 3.69
N GLU A 217 11.06 -0.93 2.80
CA GLU A 217 12.32 -0.31 3.19
C GLU A 217 12.10 1.10 3.78
N PHE A 218 11.12 1.85 3.26
CA PHE A 218 10.77 3.16 3.83
C PHE A 218 10.19 3.03 5.24
N ILE A 219 9.42 1.97 5.49
CA ILE A 219 8.87 1.65 6.83
C ILE A 219 9.98 1.25 7.79
N GLU A 220 10.87 0.34 7.38
CA GLU A 220 12.03 -0.11 8.16
C GLU A 220 12.92 1.06 8.58
N LYS A 221 13.15 2.00 7.66
CA LYS A 221 13.93 3.21 7.89
C LYS A 221 13.17 4.32 8.60
N ARG A 222 11.89 4.11 8.90
CA ARG A 222 10.99 5.07 9.56
C ARG A 222 10.88 6.39 8.80
N TRP A 223 10.91 6.33 7.48
CA TRP A 223 10.70 7.47 6.60
C TRP A 223 9.21 7.76 6.38
N VAL A 224 8.37 6.72 6.53
CA VAL A 224 6.90 6.81 6.52
C VAL A 224 6.30 6.12 7.73
#